data_AF-A0A4P5VV68-F1
#
_entry.id   AF-A0A4P5VV68-F1
#
_cell.length_a   1.000
_cell.length_b   1.000
_cell.length_c   1.000
_cell.angle_alpha   90.00
_cell.angle_beta   90.00
_cell.angle_gamma   90.00
#
_symmetry.space_group_name_H-M   'P 1'
#
loop_
_entity.id
_entity.type
_entity.pdbx_description
1 polymer ?
#
loop_
_entity_poly.entity_id
_entity_poly.type
_entity_poly.pdbx_seq_one_letter_code
_entity_poly.pdbx_strand_id
1 'polypeptide(L)'
;MADLFTHACVAVIARLPQANHRWVATFVAGSCLPDVARVPSMVLTRLRWDLPQIPEWSCYVWAPLHLPIGIALESYCVSLFFPEAQRRTAFANLALGGALHLAVDLLQTHFGMGYLLFFPFSEWDFEFGWMGSEATVLIVPWLLPLTGLAAWLRWRNTRKP
;
A
#
# COMPACT_ATOMS: atom_id res chain seq x y z
N MET A 1 2.15 -11.07 -1.92
CA MET A 1 1.03 -11.41 -1.00
C MET A 1 0.46 -10.10 -0.48
N ALA A 2 -0.85 -9.90 -0.30
CA ALA A 2 -1.33 -8.65 0.29
C ALA A 2 -0.98 -8.64 1.79
N ASP A 3 -0.17 -7.68 2.21
CA ASP A 3 0.31 -7.55 3.58
C ASP A 3 0.16 -6.13 4.11
N LEU A 4 -1.10 -5.79 4.38
CA LEU A 4 -1.55 -4.49 4.85
C LEU A 4 -0.76 -4.01 6.08
N PHE A 5 -0.43 -4.91 7.01
CA PHE A 5 0.23 -4.55 8.26
C PHE A 5 1.68 -4.14 8.04
N THR A 6 2.43 -4.87 7.22
CA THR A 6 3.81 -4.48 6.91
C THR A 6 3.86 -3.13 6.22
N HIS A 7 3.02 -2.89 5.21
CA HIS A 7 3.00 -1.59 4.52
C HIS A 7 2.64 -0.45 5.46
N ALA A 8 1.64 -0.64 6.33
CA ALA A 8 1.27 0.36 7.33
C ALA A 8 2.42 0.66 8.30
N CYS A 9 3.06 -0.39 8.84
CA CYS A 9 4.20 -0.25 9.75
C CYS A 9 5.38 0.48 9.09
N VAL A 10 5.78 0.06 7.89
CA VAL A 10 6.87 0.69 7.13
C VAL A 10 6.54 2.15 6.82
N ALA A 11 5.30 2.47 6.46
CA ALA A 11 4.87 3.84 6.20
C ALA A 11 4.89 4.73 7.45
N VAL A 12 4.47 4.21 8.60
CA VAL A 12 4.60 4.91 9.88
C VAL A 12 6.06 5.18 10.18
N ILE A 13 6.92 4.15 10.10
CA ILE A 13 8.36 4.26 10.38
C ILE A 13 9.01 5.30 9.47
N ALA A 14 8.72 5.27 8.16
CA ALA A 14 9.26 6.22 7.19
C ALA A 14 8.89 7.68 7.49
N ARG A 15 7.76 7.93 8.16
CA ARG A 15 7.30 9.28 8.55
C ARG A 15 7.63 9.66 9.99
N LEU A 16 8.25 8.78 10.79
CA LEU A 16 8.69 9.10 12.15
C LEU A 16 9.62 10.33 12.23
N PRO A 17 10.59 10.54 11.31
CA PRO A 17 11.52 11.66 11.41
C PRO A 17 10.89 13.04 11.14
N GLN A 18 9.69 13.10 10.58
CA GLN A 18 9.12 14.35 10.09
C GLN A 18 8.36 15.10 11.17
N ALA A 19 8.65 16.39 11.38
CA ALA A 19 8.02 17.21 12.41
C ALA A 19 6.48 17.38 12.21
N ASN A 20 6.00 17.42 10.96
CA ASN A 20 4.59 17.65 10.67
C ASN A 20 3.77 16.35 10.69
N HIS A 21 3.08 16.10 11.79
CA HIS A 21 2.28 14.90 12.02
C HIS A 21 0.94 14.88 11.27
N ARG A 22 0.47 16.04 10.77
CA ARG A 22 -0.86 16.20 10.17
C ARG A 22 -1.12 15.23 9.02
N TRP A 23 -0.08 14.87 8.27
CA TRP A 23 -0.19 14.09 7.04
C TRP A 23 0.28 12.65 7.16
N VAL A 24 0.71 12.22 8.35
CA VAL A 24 1.19 10.84 8.58
C VAL A 24 0.06 9.86 8.31
N ALA A 25 -1.15 10.12 8.83
CA ALA A 25 -2.30 9.25 8.59
C ALA A 25 -2.65 9.14 7.10
N THR A 26 -2.61 10.25 6.36
CA THR A 26 -2.86 10.26 4.91
C THR A 26 -1.79 9.49 4.14
N PHE A 27 -0.53 9.59 4.54
CA PHE A 27 0.56 8.82 3.93
C PHE A 27 0.42 7.31 4.20
N VAL A 28 0.12 6.92 5.43
CA VAL A 28 -0.13 5.52 5.81
C VAL A 28 -1.36 4.97 5.09
N ALA A 29 -2.44 5.76 5.00
CA ALA A 29 -3.61 5.40 4.20
C ALA A 29 -3.20 5.14 2.74
N GLY A 30 -2.38 6.01 2.16
CA GLY A 30 -1.84 5.85 0.81
C GLY A 30 -1.09 4.53 0.60
N SER A 31 -0.28 4.10 1.58
CA SER A 31 0.42 2.81 1.51
C SER A 31 -0.49 1.59 1.68
N CYS A 32 -1.71 1.78 2.14
CA CYS A 32 -2.70 0.72 2.35
C CYS A 32 -3.72 0.62 1.22
N LEU A 33 -3.92 1.71 0.45
CA LEU A 33 -4.90 1.77 -0.64
C LEU A 33 -4.78 0.60 -1.64
N PRO A 34 -3.58 0.26 -2.16
CA PRO A 34 -3.46 -0.78 -3.17
C PRO A 34 -3.94 -2.15 -2.66
N ASP A 35 -3.60 -2.51 -1.42
CA ASP A 35 -4.06 -3.75 -0.79
C ASP A 35 -5.57 -3.77 -0.56
N VAL A 36 -6.15 -2.65 -0.14
CA VAL A 36 -7.60 -2.53 0.04
C VAL A 36 -8.31 -2.67 -1.31
N ALA A 37 -7.76 -2.08 -2.37
CA ALA A 37 -8.30 -2.18 -3.73
C ALA A 37 -8.25 -3.62 -4.29
N ARG A 38 -7.37 -4.50 -3.76
CA ARG A 38 -7.30 -5.93 -4.12
C ARG A 38 -8.36 -6.79 -3.42
N VAL A 39 -9.01 -6.31 -2.35
CA VAL A 39 -9.99 -7.10 -1.58
C VAL A 39 -11.13 -7.68 -2.44
N PRO A 40 -11.76 -6.91 -3.36
CA PRO A 40 -12.79 -7.47 -4.24
C PRO A 40 -12.29 -8.65 -5.08
N SER A 41 -11.09 -8.56 -5.66
CA SER A 41 -10.46 -9.66 -6.40
C SER A 41 -10.29 -10.92 -5.54
N MET A 42 -9.84 -10.76 -4.30
CA MET A 42 -9.66 -11.88 -3.36
C MET A 42 -11.00 -12.55 -3.01
N VAL A 43 -12.02 -11.74 -2.72
CA VAL A 43 -13.37 -12.22 -2.41
C VAL A 43 -13.95 -12.98 -3.60
N LEU A 44 -13.88 -12.41 -4.80
CA LEU A 44 -14.39 -13.03 -6.03
C LEU A 44 -13.65 -14.32 -6.36
N THR A 45 -12.32 -14.34 -6.20
CA THR A 45 -11.50 -15.54 -6.41
C THR A 45 -11.91 -16.65 -5.42
N ARG A 46 -12.14 -16.31 -4.16
CA ARG A 46 -12.56 -17.29 -3.15
C ARG A 46 -13.97 -17.81 -3.40
N LEU A 47 -14.90 -16.95 -3.80
CA LEU A 47 -16.28 -17.32 -4.14
C LEU A 47 -16.34 -18.19 -5.39
N ARG A 48 -15.48 -17.95 -6.39
CA ARG A 48 -15.43 -18.74 -7.63
C ARG A 48 -15.14 -20.22 -7.37
N TRP A 49 -14.44 -20.55 -6.29
CA TRP A 49 -14.23 -21.94 -5.87
C TRP A 49 -15.55 -22.69 -5.65
N ASP A 50 -16.52 -22.01 -5.05
CA ASP A 50 -17.84 -22.57 -4.71
C ASP A 50 -18.90 -22.23 -5.78
N LEU A 51 -18.68 -21.18 -6.59
CA LEU A 51 -19.58 -20.63 -7.60
C LEU A 51 -18.85 -20.44 -8.94
N PRO A 52 -18.64 -21.50 -9.73
CA PRO A 52 -17.83 -21.46 -10.95
C PRO A 52 -18.41 -20.59 -12.08
N GLN A 53 -19.68 -20.17 -11.97
CA GLN A 53 -20.32 -19.24 -12.89
C GLN A 53 -19.80 -17.79 -12.78
N ILE A 54 -19.05 -17.46 -11.72
CA ILE A 54 -18.39 -16.16 -11.60
C ILE A 54 -17.37 -16.02 -12.75
N PRO A 55 -17.49 -15.00 -13.62
CA PRO A 55 -16.59 -14.83 -14.74
C PRO A 55 -15.16 -14.59 -14.28
N GLU A 56 -14.21 -15.30 -14.88
CA GLU A 56 -12.79 -15.23 -14.54
C GLU A 56 -12.21 -13.81 -14.58
N TRP A 57 -12.55 -13.03 -15.61
CA TRP A 57 -12.06 -11.67 -15.78
C TRP A 57 -12.43 -10.76 -14.59
N SER A 58 -13.54 -11.04 -13.89
CA SER A 58 -13.97 -10.24 -12.73
C SER A 58 -13.04 -10.40 -11.53
N CYS A 59 -12.30 -11.51 -11.45
CA CYS A 59 -11.26 -11.71 -10.43
C CYS A 59 -10.00 -10.86 -10.68
N TYR A 60 -9.78 -10.40 -11.92
CA TYR A 60 -8.55 -9.70 -12.32
C TYR A 60 -8.75 -8.22 -12.66
N VAL A 61 -10.00 -7.76 -12.84
CA VAL A 61 -10.31 -6.37 -13.24
C VAL A 61 -9.78 -5.31 -12.27
N TRP A 62 -9.52 -5.68 -11.01
CA TRP A 62 -8.98 -4.79 -9.98
C TRP A 62 -7.44 -4.75 -9.95
N ALA A 63 -6.76 -5.66 -10.66
CA ALA A 63 -5.30 -5.72 -10.67
C ALA A 63 -4.61 -4.40 -11.09
N PRO A 64 -5.13 -3.63 -12.08
CA PRO A 64 -4.50 -2.37 -12.47
C PRO A 64 -4.48 -1.29 -11.37
N LEU A 65 -5.37 -1.38 -10.38
CA LEU A 65 -5.36 -0.47 -9.23
C LEU A 65 -4.05 -0.61 -8.43
N HIS A 66 -3.46 -1.79 -8.44
CA HIS A 66 -2.18 -2.08 -7.83
C HIS A 66 -0.94 -1.61 -8.62
N LEU A 67 -1.12 -0.86 -9.71
CA LEU A 67 -0.03 -0.37 -10.56
C LEU A 67 0.16 1.14 -10.38
N PRO A 68 1.31 1.74 -10.77
CA PRO A 68 1.57 3.17 -10.52
C PRO A 68 0.44 4.12 -10.95
N ILE A 69 -0.17 3.88 -12.12
CA ILE A 69 -1.31 4.67 -12.61
C ILE A 69 -2.57 4.43 -11.75
N GLY A 70 -2.83 3.18 -11.37
CA GLY A 70 -3.92 2.82 -10.46
C GLY A 70 -3.80 3.50 -9.10
N ILE A 71 -2.62 3.45 -8.50
CA ILE A 71 -2.30 4.13 -7.24
C ILE A 71 -2.49 5.63 -7.34
N ALA A 72 -2.07 6.25 -8.45
CA ALA A 72 -2.31 7.67 -8.69
C ALA A 72 -3.82 7.97 -8.79
N LEU A 73 -4.59 7.12 -9.48
CA LEU A 73 -6.04 7.26 -9.61
C LEU A 73 -6.74 7.11 -8.25
N GLU A 74 -6.42 6.07 -7.48
CA GLU A 74 -6.95 5.86 -6.13
C GLU A 74 -6.63 7.03 -5.21
N SER A 75 -5.37 7.48 -5.22
CA SER A 75 -4.92 8.64 -4.44
C SER A 75 -5.68 9.90 -4.82
N TYR A 76 -5.94 10.09 -6.12
CA TYR A 76 -6.74 11.22 -6.60
C TYR A 76 -8.18 11.12 -6.10
N CYS A 77 -8.86 10.00 -6.31
CA CYS A 77 -10.22 9.76 -5.85
C CYS A 77 -10.37 9.99 -4.35
N VAL A 78 -9.46 9.43 -3.54
CA VAL A 78 -9.48 9.60 -2.08
C VAL A 78 -9.19 11.06 -1.68
N SER A 79 -8.33 11.77 -2.42
CA SER A 79 -8.06 13.19 -2.15
C SER A 79 -9.30 14.07 -2.32
N LEU A 80 -10.30 13.68 -3.13
CA LEU A 80 -11.50 14.48 -3.35
C LEU A 80 -12.39 14.62 -2.10
N PHE A 81 -12.25 13.70 -1.13
CA PHE A 81 -12.92 13.78 0.17
C PHE A 81 -12.31 14.81 1.12
N PHE A 82 -11.15 15.40 0.77
CA PHE A 82 -10.54 16.48 1.54
C PHE A 82 -11.07 17.86 1.08
N PRO A 83 -11.04 18.87 1.97
CA PRO A 83 -11.33 20.25 1.59
C PRO A 83 -10.48 20.70 0.40
N GLU A 84 -11.04 21.50 -0.51
CA GLU A 84 -10.38 21.89 -1.78
C GLU A 84 -8.95 22.41 -1.59
N ALA A 85 -8.75 23.29 -0.61
CA ALA A 85 -7.44 23.85 -0.24
C ALA A 85 -6.39 22.80 0.19
N GLN A 86 -6.82 21.58 0.51
CA GLN A 86 -5.98 20.49 1.02
C GLN A 86 -5.82 19.34 0.02
N ARG A 87 -6.64 19.27 -1.04
CA ARG A 87 -6.68 18.11 -1.96
C ARG A 87 -5.33 17.80 -2.57
N ARG A 88 -4.60 18.82 -3.03
CA ARG A 88 -3.27 18.63 -3.62
C ARG A 88 -2.27 18.01 -2.64
N THR A 89 -2.29 18.45 -1.38
CA THR A 89 -1.41 17.90 -0.33
C THR A 89 -1.83 16.49 0.08
N ALA A 90 -3.14 16.24 0.15
CA ALA A 90 -3.67 14.91 0.43
C ALA A 90 -3.29 13.92 -0.69
N PHE A 91 -3.54 14.29 -1.95
CA PHE A 91 -3.14 13.53 -3.14
C PHE A 91 -1.65 13.19 -3.10
N ALA A 92 -0.78 14.19 -2.90
CA ALA A 92 0.66 13.96 -2.88
C ALA A 92 1.07 13.02 -1.74
N ASN A 93 0.46 13.12 -0.55
CA ASN A 93 0.77 12.20 0.54
C ASN A 93 0.25 10.78 0.28
N LEU A 94 -0.96 10.63 -0.24
CA LEU A 94 -1.52 9.33 -0.62
C LEU A 94 -0.66 8.66 -1.68
N ALA A 95 -0.32 9.39 -2.76
CA ALA A 95 0.48 8.89 -3.86
C ALA A 95 1.90 8.51 -3.42
N LEU A 96 2.54 9.32 -2.56
CA LEU A 96 3.84 8.95 -1.98
C LEU A 96 3.75 7.73 -1.05
N GLY A 97 2.63 7.57 -0.33
CA GLY A 97 2.37 6.38 0.47
C GLY A 97 2.24 5.13 -0.40
N GLY A 98 1.47 5.23 -1.49
CA GLY A 98 1.32 4.14 -2.47
C GLY A 98 2.61 3.86 -3.24
N ALA A 99 3.44 4.87 -3.51
CA ALA A 99 4.77 4.67 -4.07
C ALA A 99 5.68 3.90 -3.09
N LEU A 100 5.62 4.21 -1.79
CA LEU A 100 6.33 3.42 -0.78
C LEU A 100 5.81 1.98 -0.71
N HIS A 101 4.50 1.78 -0.84
CA HIS A 101 3.91 0.45 -0.94
C HIS A 101 4.55 -0.34 -2.08
N LEU A 102 4.55 0.21 -3.30
CA LEU A 102 5.21 -0.43 -4.45
C LEU A 102 6.70 -0.66 -4.22
N ALA A 103 7.40 0.30 -3.61
CA ALA A 103 8.82 0.15 -3.33
C ALA A 103 9.11 -1.05 -2.41
N VAL A 104 8.26 -1.30 -1.41
CA VAL A 104 8.36 -2.48 -0.53
C VAL A 104 8.04 -3.75 -1.31
N ASP A 105 6.99 -3.73 -2.12
CA ASP A 105 6.56 -4.87 -2.92
C ASP A 105 7.58 -5.26 -4.00
N LEU A 106 8.28 -4.29 -4.59
CA LEU A 106 9.37 -4.54 -5.53
C LEU A 106 10.54 -5.30 -4.90
N LEU A 107 10.72 -5.26 -3.58
CA LEU A 107 11.74 -6.05 -2.89
C LEU A 107 11.38 -7.54 -2.82
N GLN A 108 10.10 -7.88 -3.01
CA GLN A 108 9.62 -9.26 -2.94
C GLN A 108 9.91 -10.02 -4.24
N THR A 109 9.93 -11.35 -4.15
CA THR A 109 9.75 -12.27 -5.27
C THR A 109 8.30 -12.74 -5.31
N HIS A 110 7.70 -12.67 -6.49
CA HIS A 110 6.33 -13.15 -6.74
C HIS A 110 6.32 -14.48 -7.48
N PHE A 111 5.39 -15.36 -7.12
CA PHE A 111 5.08 -16.53 -7.95
C PHE A 111 4.24 -16.08 -9.15
N GLY A 112 4.88 -15.71 -10.26
CA GLY A 112 4.21 -15.24 -11.47
C GLY A 112 4.97 -14.11 -12.16
N MET A 113 4.22 -13.17 -12.75
CA MET A 113 4.81 -11.94 -13.30
C MET A 113 5.12 -10.94 -12.17
N GLY A 114 6.24 -10.22 -12.30
CA GLY A 114 6.56 -9.11 -11.43
C GLY A 114 5.67 -7.87 -11.66
N TYR A 115 6.09 -6.72 -11.15
CA TYR A 115 5.31 -5.49 -11.27
C TYR A 115 5.44 -4.83 -12.65
N LEU A 116 4.29 -4.61 -13.30
CA LEU A 116 4.20 -3.91 -14.59
C LEU A 116 4.19 -2.38 -14.38
N LEU A 117 5.34 -1.81 -14.02
CA LEU A 117 5.45 -0.41 -13.62
C LEU A 117 4.98 0.59 -14.70
N PHE A 118 5.09 0.21 -15.97
CA PHE A 118 4.77 1.06 -17.11
C PHE A 118 3.47 0.67 -17.84
N PHE A 119 2.68 -0.25 -17.29
CA PHE A 119 1.37 -0.58 -17.85
C PHE A 119 0.45 0.65 -17.89
N PRO A 120 -0.35 0.87 -18.96
CA PRO A 120 -0.59 0.00 -20.11
C PRO A 120 0.35 0.25 -21.32
N PHE A 121 1.41 1.03 -21.14
CA PHE A 121 2.32 1.38 -22.25
C PHE A 121 3.40 0.32 -22.50
N SER A 122 3.72 -0.49 -21.48
CA SER A 122 4.65 -1.60 -21.56
C SER A 122 4.23 -2.72 -20.61
N GLU A 123 4.51 -3.96 -21.01
CA GLU A 123 4.29 -5.18 -20.25
C GLU A 123 5.60 -5.71 -19.63
N TRP A 124 6.65 -4.89 -19.61
CA TRP A 124 7.88 -5.25 -18.92
C TRP A 124 7.65 -5.35 -17.42
N ASP A 125 7.95 -6.51 -16.86
CA ASP A 125 7.84 -6.78 -15.43
C ASP A 125 9.17 -6.54 -14.73
N PHE A 126 9.07 -6.09 -13.48
CA PHE A 126 10.24 -5.79 -12.66
C PHE A 126 10.00 -6.18 -11.20
N GLU A 127 11.00 -6.82 -10.61
CA GLU A 127 11.15 -7.06 -9.17
C GLU A 127 12.64 -7.22 -8.83
N PHE A 128 13.03 -6.88 -7.60
CA PHE A 128 14.39 -7.06 -7.12
C PHE A 128 14.65 -8.49 -6.59
N GLY A 129 13.61 -9.15 -6.08
CA GLY A 129 13.70 -10.51 -5.54
C GLY A 129 14.61 -10.67 -4.33
N TRP A 130 14.64 -9.68 -3.43
CA TRP A 130 15.48 -9.70 -2.23
C TRP A 130 14.86 -10.47 -1.07
N MET A 131 13.54 -10.65 -1.07
CA MET A 131 12.81 -11.40 -0.05
C MET A 131 11.62 -12.16 -0.64
N GLY A 132 11.23 -13.28 -0.03
CA GLY A 132 9.99 -13.97 -0.41
C GLY A 132 8.75 -13.16 -0.04
N SER A 133 7.65 -13.33 -0.77
CA SER A 133 6.36 -12.67 -0.49
C SER A 133 5.87 -12.93 0.95
N GLU A 134 6.14 -14.11 1.49
CA GLU A 134 5.84 -14.51 2.87
C GLU A 134 6.69 -13.79 3.93
N ALA A 135 7.87 -13.29 3.56
CA ALA A 135 8.77 -12.63 4.51
C ALA A 135 8.14 -11.36 5.11
N THR A 136 7.30 -10.66 4.35
CA THR A 136 6.62 -9.47 4.88
C THR A 136 5.62 -9.85 5.97
N VAL A 137 4.84 -10.91 5.80
CA VAL A 137 3.91 -11.34 6.85
C VAL A 137 4.66 -11.86 8.08
N LEU A 138 5.77 -12.58 7.87
CA LEU A 138 6.57 -13.13 8.95
C LEU A 138 7.28 -12.07 9.81
N ILE A 139 7.52 -10.86 9.26
CA ILE A 139 8.15 -9.78 10.02
C ILE A 139 7.15 -8.95 10.84
N VAL A 140 5.84 -9.08 10.60
CA VAL A 140 4.77 -8.34 11.31
C VAL A 140 4.88 -8.42 12.85
N PRO A 141 5.13 -9.58 13.48
CA PRO A 141 5.27 -9.68 14.94
C PRO A 141 6.39 -8.82 15.52
N TRP A 142 7.39 -8.47 14.71
CA TRP A 142 8.50 -7.58 15.09
C TRP A 142 8.21 -6.13 14.70
N LEU A 143 7.64 -5.89 13.51
CA LEU A 143 7.32 -4.55 13.04
C LEU A 143 6.27 -3.85 13.89
N LEU A 144 5.21 -4.54 14.32
CA LEU A 144 4.15 -3.97 15.14
C LEU A 144 4.66 -3.36 16.46
N PRO A 145 5.38 -4.11 17.33
CA PRO A 145 5.89 -3.54 18.59
C PRO A 145 6.94 -2.45 18.35
N LEU A 146 7.79 -2.59 17.32
CA LEU A 146 8.76 -1.53 16.97
C LEU A 146 8.07 -0.25 16.54
N THR A 147 7.03 -0.35 15.70
CA THR A 147 6.22 0.78 15.26
C THR A 147 5.51 1.43 16.46
N GLY A 148 4.92 0.62 17.34
CA GLY A 148 4.27 1.09 18.56
C GLY A 148 5.24 1.81 19.51
N LEU A 149 6.41 1.23 19.77
CA LEU A 149 7.47 1.82 20.58
C LEU A 149 7.94 3.15 19.98
N ALA A 150 8.19 3.19 18.68
CA ALA A 150 8.69 4.38 18.02
C ALA A 150 7.64 5.51 17.99
N ALA A 151 6.37 5.17 17.77
CA ALA A 151 5.26 6.12 17.89
C ALA A 151 5.12 6.64 19.33
N TRP A 152 5.25 5.77 20.33
CA TRP A 152 5.19 6.14 21.75
C TRP A 152 6.35 7.05 22.18
N LEU A 153 7.59 6.69 21.84
CA LEU A 153 8.79 7.49 22.14
C LEU A 153 8.68 8.89 21.54
N ARG A 154 8.19 8.97 20.30
CA ARG A 154 7.95 10.24 19.62
C ARG A 154 6.86 11.05 20.31
N TRP A 155 5.71 10.43 20.63
CA TRP A 155 4.63 11.10 21.36
C TRP A 155 5.09 11.67 22.69
N ARG A 156 5.94 10.94 23.43
CA ARG A 156 6.56 11.45 24.66
C ARG A 156 7.45 12.66 24.41
N ASN A 157 8.26 12.67 23.36
CA ASN A 157 9.13 13.79 23.03
C ASN A 157 8.36 15.03 22.60
N THR A 158 7.21 14.89 21.94
CA THR A 158 6.34 16.04 21.59
C THR A 158 5.62 16.68 22.78
N ARG A 159 5.62 16.04 23.95
CA ARG A 159 5.00 16.52 25.19
C ARG A 159 6.00 17.03 26.22
N LYS A 160 7.30 17.03 25.92
CA LYS A 160 8.28 17.69 26.78
C LYS A 160 8.05 19.21 26.69
N PRO A 161 7.90 19.91 27.82
CA PRO A 161 7.68 21.36 27.85
C PRO A 161 8.86 22.12 27.25
#